data_AF-A0A2E9ISK1-F1
#
_entry.id   AF-A0A2E9ISK1-F1
#
_cell.length_a   1.000
_cell.length_b   1.000
_cell.length_c   1.000
_cell.angle_alpha   90.00
_cell.angle_beta   90.00
_cell.angle_gamma   90.00
#
_symmetry.space_group_name_H-M   'P 1'
#
loop_
_entity.id
_entity.type
_entity.pdbx_description
1 polymer ?
#
loop_
_entity_poly.entity_id
_entity_poly.type
_entity_poly.pdbx_seq_one_letter_code
_entity_poly.pdbx_strand_id
1 'polypeptide(L)'
;MGWTRWKSTAEERLGWAEFNQDLNIHHNRIEDMNDDALEPNSAEVNCRWHDNLILRSRCALRVKVVDVGPLYLYRNLFDDNREDIRFYGELELNPAEVFVYHNTSTARVAITSNKVRGIGTPNYHVYNNLFYARQWWGNTGGSVEPNWNGDYNVFVRRDDHPAWETTKAMAERLPQDEHSRWIEDGGLPFASLDPLDLSLIEQSPARAAGTNLETVFGRVLPGLDGAAYDRERPDAGALPFGQPMPTIPRPR
;
A
#
# COMPACT_ATOMS: atom_id res chain seq x y z
N MET A 1 31.54 -18.20 -9.70
CA MET A 1 31.25 -17.03 -8.84
C MET A 1 30.35 -17.49 -7.71
N GLY A 2 30.78 -17.36 -6.45
CA GLY A 2 30.03 -17.86 -5.30
C GLY A 2 28.82 -16.97 -4.95
N TRP A 3 27.78 -17.58 -4.37
CA TRP A 3 26.52 -16.96 -3.94
C TRP A 3 26.65 -15.86 -2.87
N THR A 4 27.86 -15.49 -2.46
CA THR A 4 28.14 -14.52 -1.38
C THR A 4 28.28 -13.08 -1.86
N ARG A 5 28.11 -12.79 -3.16
CA ARG A 5 28.34 -11.46 -3.77
C ARG A 5 27.10 -10.74 -4.33
N TRP A 6 25.88 -11.16 -3.95
CA TRP A 6 24.62 -10.60 -4.49
C TRP A 6 24.09 -9.35 -3.78
N LYS A 7 24.85 -8.76 -2.85
CA LYS A 7 24.45 -7.51 -2.18
C LYS A 7 25.16 -6.34 -2.86
N SER A 8 24.47 -5.68 -3.79
CA SER A 8 24.94 -4.40 -4.33
C SER A 8 24.87 -3.32 -3.25
N THR A 9 25.87 -2.45 -3.23
CA THR A 9 25.91 -1.22 -2.43
C THR A 9 24.85 -0.22 -2.92
N ALA A 10 24.51 0.77 -2.10
CA ALA A 10 23.62 1.86 -2.55
C ALA A 10 24.17 2.58 -3.79
N GLU A 11 25.48 2.85 -3.80
CA GLU A 11 26.17 3.49 -4.94
C GLU A 11 26.05 2.66 -6.23
N GLU A 12 26.27 1.35 -6.17
CA GLU A 12 26.12 0.47 -7.34
C GLU A 12 24.69 0.47 -7.90
N ARG A 13 23.68 0.47 -7.03
CA ARG A 13 22.27 0.49 -7.47
C ARG A 13 21.85 1.83 -8.07
N LEU A 14 22.40 2.94 -7.57
CA LEU A 14 22.22 4.26 -8.19
C LEU A 14 22.80 4.31 -9.60
N GLY A 15 23.86 3.54 -9.89
CA GLY A 15 24.39 3.37 -11.24
C GLY A 15 23.42 2.70 -12.22
N TRP A 16 22.32 2.09 -11.74
CA TRP A 16 21.28 1.48 -12.57
C TRP A 16 20.03 2.33 -12.68
N ALA A 17 20.11 3.61 -12.28
CA ALA A 17 18.96 4.50 -12.26
C ALA A 17 18.20 4.55 -13.59
N GLU A 18 18.90 4.44 -14.72
CA GLU A 18 18.34 4.52 -16.08
C GLU A 18 17.45 3.34 -16.49
N PHE A 19 17.54 2.18 -15.83
CA PHE A 19 16.84 0.96 -16.29
C PHE A 19 15.42 0.80 -15.74
N ASN A 20 15.09 1.44 -14.61
CA ASN A 20 13.80 1.31 -13.93
C ASN A 20 13.13 2.69 -13.81
N GLN A 21 12.69 3.24 -14.95
CA GLN A 21 12.05 4.55 -15.04
C GLN A 21 10.76 4.48 -15.85
N ASP A 22 9.80 5.33 -15.49
CA ASP A 22 8.55 5.58 -16.24
C ASP A 22 7.73 4.31 -16.57
N LEU A 23 7.91 3.24 -15.79
CA LEU A 23 7.12 2.02 -15.94
C LEU A 23 5.68 2.27 -15.53
N ASN A 24 4.75 1.71 -16.30
CA ASN A 24 3.32 1.83 -16.02
C ASN A 24 2.66 0.46 -15.97
N ILE A 25 2.55 -0.09 -14.75
CA ILE A 25 2.11 -1.46 -14.49
C ILE A 25 0.66 -1.43 -13.98
N HIS A 26 -0.31 -1.67 -14.87
CA HIS A 26 -1.71 -1.50 -14.49
C HIS A 26 -2.71 -2.47 -15.12
N HIS A 27 -3.87 -2.59 -14.48
CA HIS A 27 -5.01 -3.39 -14.96
C HIS A 27 -4.67 -4.87 -15.20
N ASN A 28 -3.73 -5.39 -14.40
CA ASN A 28 -3.37 -6.79 -14.40
C ASN A 28 -4.20 -7.55 -13.37
N ARG A 29 -4.52 -8.81 -13.66
CA ARG A 29 -4.93 -9.80 -12.66
C ARG A 29 -3.75 -10.72 -12.39
N ILE A 30 -3.30 -10.78 -11.14
CA ILE A 30 -2.21 -11.65 -10.71
C ILE A 30 -2.73 -12.52 -9.57
N GLU A 31 -2.61 -13.83 -9.68
CA GLU A 31 -3.18 -14.74 -8.69
C GLU A 31 -2.29 -15.95 -8.41
N ASP A 32 -2.44 -16.51 -7.21
CA ASP A 32 -1.83 -17.77 -6.79
C ASP A 32 -0.28 -17.75 -6.82
N MET A 33 0.31 -16.61 -6.47
CA MET A 33 1.78 -16.42 -6.44
C MET A 33 2.39 -16.95 -5.13
N ASN A 34 3.42 -17.79 -5.27
CA ASN A 34 4.08 -18.41 -4.11
C ASN A 34 5.00 -17.46 -3.31
N ASP A 35 5.56 -16.42 -3.95
CA ASP A 35 6.32 -15.37 -3.26
C ASP A 35 5.60 -14.02 -3.41
N ASP A 36 6.09 -13.13 -4.26
CA ASP A 36 5.51 -11.79 -4.41
C ASP A 36 4.85 -11.64 -5.79
N ALA A 37 3.68 -11.02 -5.84
CA ALA A 37 2.96 -10.75 -7.09
C ALA A 37 3.52 -9.51 -7.81
N LEU A 38 3.76 -8.43 -7.06
CA LEU A 38 4.43 -7.22 -7.51
C LEU A 38 5.63 -6.90 -6.61
N GLU A 39 6.78 -6.61 -7.21
CA GLU A 39 8.02 -6.29 -6.50
C GLU A 39 8.76 -5.12 -7.16
N PRO A 40 8.36 -3.86 -6.88
CA PRO A 40 9.18 -2.72 -7.25
C PRO A 40 10.50 -2.73 -6.48
N ASN A 41 11.60 -2.42 -7.17
CA ASN A 41 12.96 -2.47 -6.65
C ASN A 41 13.93 -1.59 -7.46
N SER A 42 14.99 -1.11 -6.82
CA SER A 42 16.02 -0.26 -7.40
C SER A 42 15.49 1.17 -7.66
N ALA A 43 15.73 1.77 -8.82
CA ALA A 43 15.50 3.20 -9.02
C ALA A 43 14.04 3.64 -8.90
N GLU A 44 13.13 2.97 -9.61
CA GLU A 44 11.69 3.27 -9.67
C GLU A 44 11.36 4.76 -9.91
N VAL A 45 12.09 5.39 -10.83
CA VAL A 45 11.91 6.82 -11.14
C VAL A 45 10.60 7.02 -11.90
N ASN A 46 9.64 7.72 -11.30
CA ASN A 46 8.32 7.99 -11.88
C ASN A 46 7.49 6.74 -12.24
N CYS A 47 7.82 5.58 -11.69
CA CYS A 47 7.07 4.35 -11.95
C CYS A 47 5.67 4.40 -11.31
N ARG A 48 4.68 3.85 -11.99
CA ARG A 48 3.26 3.83 -11.58
C ARG A 48 2.74 2.41 -11.62
N TRP A 49 2.30 1.89 -10.48
CA TRP A 49 1.78 0.54 -10.34
C TRP A 49 0.37 0.61 -9.77
N HIS A 50 -0.64 0.45 -10.62
CA HIS A 50 -2.00 0.86 -10.27
C HIS A 50 -3.14 0.05 -10.89
N ASP A 51 -4.33 0.14 -10.30
CA ASP A 51 -5.53 -0.53 -10.81
C ASP A 51 -5.34 -2.04 -11.06
N ASN A 52 -4.45 -2.71 -10.31
CA ASN A 52 -4.23 -4.14 -10.41
C ASN A 52 -5.14 -4.90 -9.44
N LEU A 53 -5.56 -6.11 -9.81
CA LEU A 53 -6.25 -7.06 -8.93
C LEU A 53 -5.28 -8.18 -8.57
N ILE A 54 -4.96 -8.32 -7.28
CA ILE A 54 -3.99 -9.31 -6.81
C ILE A 54 -4.61 -10.23 -5.77
N LEU A 55 -4.58 -11.52 -6.04
CA LEU A 55 -5.31 -12.53 -5.28
C LEU A 55 -4.40 -13.64 -4.76
N ARG A 56 -4.68 -14.16 -3.56
CA ARG A 56 -4.15 -15.43 -3.05
C ARG A 56 -2.63 -15.60 -3.15
N SER A 57 -1.90 -14.50 -3.00
CA SER A 57 -0.45 -14.47 -3.07
C SER A 57 0.17 -14.47 -1.68
N ARG A 58 1.41 -14.95 -1.55
CA ARG A 58 2.13 -14.84 -0.27
C ARG A 58 2.43 -13.38 0.08
N CYS A 59 2.78 -12.56 -0.90
CA CYS A 59 2.87 -11.10 -0.77
C CYS A 59 2.30 -10.44 -2.02
N ALA A 60 1.32 -9.56 -1.89
CA ALA A 60 0.73 -8.91 -3.07
C ALA A 60 1.68 -7.85 -3.65
N LEU A 61 2.23 -6.99 -2.80
CA LEU A 61 3.12 -5.90 -3.17
C LEU A 61 4.28 -5.80 -2.19
N ARG A 62 5.47 -6.20 -2.63
CA ARG A 62 6.72 -6.06 -1.88
C ARG A 62 7.51 -4.86 -2.40
N VAL A 63 7.44 -3.75 -1.68
CA VAL A 63 8.33 -2.60 -1.92
C VAL A 63 9.71 -2.95 -1.37
N LYS A 64 10.61 -3.35 -2.25
CA LYS A 64 12.03 -3.51 -1.93
C LYS A 64 12.72 -2.14 -1.87
N VAL A 65 14.03 -2.16 -1.71
CA VAL A 65 14.85 -0.97 -1.62
C VAL A 65 14.63 -0.11 -2.87
N VAL A 66 13.90 1.00 -2.69
CA VAL A 66 13.75 2.04 -3.70
C VAL A 66 14.91 3.03 -3.50
N ASP A 67 15.70 3.23 -4.53
CA ASP A 67 16.94 3.99 -4.45
C ASP A 67 16.78 5.46 -4.86
N VAL A 68 15.83 5.77 -5.75
CA VAL A 68 15.66 7.12 -6.30
C VAL A 68 14.21 7.63 -6.14
N GLY A 69 13.23 6.93 -6.70
CA GLY A 69 11.84 7.39 -6.75
C GLY A 69 11.64 8.62 -7.65
N PRO A 70 10.44 9.25 -7.63
CA PRO A 70 9.28 8.81 -6.86
C PRO A 70 8.60 7.57 -7.46
N LEU A 71 8.23 6.62 -6.61
CA LEU A 71 7.39 5.46 -6.96
C LEU A 71 5.93 5.72 -6.54
N TYR A 72 4.96 5.40 -7.41
CA TYR A 72 3.53 5.57 -7.14
C TYR A 72 2.78 4.24 -7.18
N LEU A 73 2.12 3.88 -6.07
CA LEU A 73 1.38 2.63 -5.86
C LEU A 73 -0.06 2.95 -5.47
N TYR A 74 -1.02 2.86 -6.39
CA TYR A 74 -2.37 3.36 -6.14
C TYR A 74 -3.51 2.57 -6.77
N ARG A 75 -4.71 2.64 -6.18
CA ARG A 75 -5.93 1.97 -6.69
C ARG A 75 -5.79 0.47 -6.94
N ASN A 76 -4.83 -0.19 -6.30
CA ASN A 76 -4.74 -1.62 -6.36
C ASN A 76 -5.78 -2.25 -5.42
N LEU A 77 -6.33 -3.37 -5.87
CA LEU A 77 -7.29 -4.20 -5.18
C LEU A 77 -6.58 -5.49 -4.77
N PHE A 78 -6.53 -5.74 -3.47
CA PHE A 78 -5.87 -6.91 -2.93
C PHE A 78 -6.88 -7.78 -2.19
N ASP A 79 -6.90 -9.08 -2.48
CA ASP A 79 -7.76 -10.00 -1.74
C ASP A 79 -7.12 -11.37 -1.44
N ASP A 80 -7.37 -11.86 -0.23
CA ASP A 80 -6.93 -13.15 0.29
C ASP A 80 -5.41 -13.42 0.16
N ASN A 81 -4.59 -12.36 0.14
CA ASN A 81 -3.14 -12.52 0.23
C ASN A 81 -2.73 -12.72 1.70
N ARG A 82 -1.60 -13.39 1.92
CA ARG A 82 -1.04 -13.51 3.27
C ARG A 82 -0.59 -12.15 3.80
N GLU A 83 -0.04 -11.31 2.91
CA GLU A 83 0.35 -9.92 3.17
C GLU A 83 0.04 -9.11 1.90
N ASP A 84 -0.69 -8.01 2.01
CA ASP A 84 -0.98 -7.16 0.84
C ASP A 84 0.21 -6.23 0.55
N ILE A 85 0.63 -5.44 1.53
CA ILE A 85 1.72 -4.47 1.37
C ILE A 85 2.86 -4.79 2.32
N ARG A 86 4.07 -4.92 1.77
CA ARG A 86 5.31 -5.16 2.53
C ARG A 86 6.40 -4.15 2.16
N PHE A 87 6.96 -3.49 3.15
CA PHE A 87 8.22 -2.75 3.04
C PHE A 87 9.39 -3.66 3.41
N TYR A 88 10.39 -3.78 2.54
CA TYR A 88 11.51 -4.71 2.70
C TYR A 88 12.87 -4.00 2.66
N GLY A 89 13.72 -4.25 3.66
CA GLY A 89 14.98 -3.48 3.84
C GLY A 89 16.24 -4.29 4.15
N GLU A 90 16.46 -5.44 3.51
CA GLU A 90 17.68 -6.25 3.74
C GLU A 90 19.00 -5.59 3.29
N LEU A 91 18.90 -4.57 2.43
CA LEU A 91 20.01 -3.72 2.01
C LEU A 91 19.86 -2.34 2.65
N GLU A 92 20.94 -1.55 2.61
CA GLU A 92 20.91 -0.15 3.00
C GLU A 92 19.83 0.60 2.21
N LEU A 93 18.92 1.25 2.95
CA LEU A 93 17.82 2.03 2.40
C LEU A 93 18.29 3.45 2.09
N ASN A 94 17.86 3.94 0.93
CA ASN A 94 18.01 5.34 0.54
C ASN A 94 16.73 6.11 0.88
N PRO A 95 16.80 7.44 1.07
CA PRO A 95 15.65 8.28 1.40
C PRO A 95 14.77 8.56 0.16
N ALA A 96 14.44 7.54 -0.62
CA ALA A 96 13.59 7.68 -1.81
C ALA A 96 12.13 7.95 -1.46
N GLU A 97 11.44 8.72 -2.31
CA GLU A 97 10.01 8.98 -2.18
C GLU A 97 9.18 7.78 -2.70
N VAL A 98 8.26 7.28 -1.88
CA VAL A 98 7.29 6.24 -2.27
C VAL A 98 5.90 6.67 -1.83
N PHE A 99 4.95 6.70 -2.75
CA PHE A 99 3.55 7.05 -2.50
C PHE A 99 2.67 5.80 -2.60
N VAL A 100 1.96 5.48 -1.52
CA VAL A 100 1.00 4.37 -1.42
C VAL A 100 -0.36 4.95 -1.08
N TYR A 101 -1.26 5.04 -2.05
CA TYR A 101 -2.53 5.74 -1.82
C TYR A 101 -3.73 5.16 -2.52
N HIS A 102 -4.91 5.33 -1.92
CA HIS A 102 -6.16 4.84 -2.48
C HIS A 102 -6.09 3.35 -2.85
N ASN A 103 -5.45 2.48 -2.07
CA ASN A 103 -5.51 1.04 -2.28
C ASN A 103 -6.56 0.40 -1.35
N THR A 104 -7.19 -0.70 -1.76
CA THR A 104 -8.10 -1.49 -0.92
C THR A 104 -7.48 -2.85 -0.64
N SER A 105 -7.38 -3.19 0.64
CA SER A 105 -6.67 -4.36 1.16
C SER A 105 -7.57 -5.19 2.06
N THR A 106 -7.49 -6.52 1.94
CA THR A 106 -8.18 -7.48 2.83
C THR A 106 -7.22 -8.36 3.64
N ALA A 107 -5.91 -8.11 3.58
CA ALA A 107 -4.88 -8.88 4.28
C ALA A 107 -5.04 -8.91 5.80
N ARG A 108 -4.39 -9.89 6.43
CA ARG A 108 -4.30 -9.99 7.90
C ARG A 108 -3.57 -8.81 8.53
N VAL A 109 -2.60 -8.23 7.83
CA VAL A 109 -1.78 -7.11 8.29
C VAL A 109 -1.92 -6.00 7.25
N ALA A 110 -2.28 -4.79 7.68
CA ALA A 110 -2.41 -3.66 6.76
C ALA A 110 -1.08 -3.35 6.08
N ILE A 111 0.01 -3.26 6.86
CA ILE A 111 1.38 -3.05 6.35
C ILE A 111 2.37 -3.93 7.10
N THR A 112 3.21 -4.65 6.38
CA THR A 112 4.31 -5.43 6.98
C THR A 112 5.66 -4.76 6.73
N SER A 113 6.49 -4.63 7.75
CA SER A 113 7.92 -4.33 7.59
C SER A 113 8.74 -5.60 7.77
N ASN A 114 9.62 -5.88 6.80
CA ASN A 114 10.48 -7.04 6.80
C ASN A 114 11.95 -6.63 6.65
N LYS A 115 12.74 -6.88 7.70
CA LYS A 115 14.17 -6.50 7.79
C LYS A 115 14.42 -5.00 7.52
N VAL A 116 13.47 -4.10 7.73
CA VAL A 116 13.69 -2.65 7.54
C VAL A 116 14.60 -2.12 8.65
N ARG A 117 15.78 -1.60 8.30
CA ARG A 117 16.83 -1.19 9.25
C ARG A 117 17.34 0.22 8.96
N GLY A 118 18.19 0.74 9.85
CA GLY A 118 18.85 2.02 9.65
C GLY A 118 17.86 3.17 9.71
N ILE A 119 17.79 3.97 8.64
CA ILE A 119 16.92 5.14 8.55
C ILE A 119 15.41 4.79 8.53
N GLY A 120 15.04 3.53 8.31
CA GLY A 120 13.64 3.15 8.10
C GLY A 120 13.12 3.60 6.74
N THR A 121 11.88 4.08 6.68
CA THR A 121 11.20 4.52 5.45
C THR A 121 10.58 5.92 5.62
N PRO A 122 11.36 6.96 5.98
CA PRO A 122 10.83 8.26 6.38
C PRO A 122 10.17 9.05 5.25
N ASN A 123 10.49 8.73 3.99
CA ASN A 123 9.92 9.38 2.79
C ASN A 123 8.88 8.48 2.11
N TYR A 124 8.36 7.48 2.82
CA TYR A 124 7.22 6.72 2.34
C TYR A 124 5.94 7.42 2.82
N HIS A 125 4.96 7.52 1.95
CA HIS A 125 3.72 8.27 2.16
C HIS A 125 2.54 7.32 1.96
N VAL A 126 1.81 7.01 3.03
CA VAL A 126 0.69 6.06 3.01
C VAL A 126 -0.62 6.80 3.30
N TYR A 127 -1.43 7.09 2.28
CA TYR A 127 -2.59 7.97 2.42
C TYR A 127 -3.87 7.43 1.77
N ASN A 128 -5.03 7.75 2.35
CA ASN A 128 -6.33 7.44 1.76
C ASN A 128 -6.54 5.94 1.41
N ASN A 129 -5.85 5.01 2.06
CA ASN A 129 -6.03 3.58 1.80
C ASN A 129 -7.17 3.02 2.66
N LEU A 130 -7.83 1.95 2.20
CA LEU A 130 -8.79 1.17 2.96
C LEU A 130 -8.19 -0.19 3.29
N PHE A 131 -7.96 -0.44 4.57
CA PHE A 131 -7.41 -1.68 5.09
C PHE A 131 -8.48 -2.41 5.92
N TYR A 132 -9.01 -3.51 5.40
CA TYR A 132 -9.81 -4.47 6.16
C TYR A 132 -8.88 -5.55 6.72
N ALA A 133 -8.34 -5.29 7.92
CA ALA A 133 -7.19 -6.02 8.44
C ALA A 133 -7.36 -6.46 9.90
N ARG A 134 -6.63 -7.50 10.28
CA ARG A 134 -6.57 -8.02 11.65
C ARG A 134 -5.66 -7.19 12.55
N GLN A 135 -4.65 -6.53 11.98
CA GLN A 135 -3.73 -5.67 12.71
C GLN A 135 -3.16 -4.59 11.77
N TRP A 136 -2.74 -3.47 12.35
CA TRP A 136 -2.20 -2.34 11.62
C TRP A 136 -0.82 -2.64 11.04
N TRP A 137 0.12 -3.06 11.89
CA TRP A 137 1.50 -3.27 11.49
C TRP A 137 2.01 -4.65 11.87
N GLY A 138 2.79 -5.25 10.97
CA GLY A 138 3.50 -6.50 11.21
C GLY A 138 5.01 -6.29 11.11
N ASN A 139 5.75 -6.80 12.10
CA ASN A 139 7.20 -6.77 12.08
C ASN A 139 7.75 -8.18 11.86
N THR A 140 8.43 -8.37 10.73
CA THR A 140 9.17 -9.60 10.45
C THR A 140 10.66 -9.27 10.27
N GLY A 141 11.53 -10.16 10.72
CA GLY A 141 12.98 -9.99 10.52
C GLY A 141 13.65 -8.86 11.31
N GLY A 142 13.00 -8.36 12.38
CA GLY A 142 13.59 -7.37 13.30
C GLY A 142 13.69 -5.97 12.69
N SER A 143 12.60 -5.51 12.10
CA SER A 143 12.51 -4.15 11.55
C SER A 143 12.49 -3.10 12.66
N VAL A 144 12.97 -1.89 12.37
CA VAL A 144 12.74 -0.71 13.22
C VAL A 144 11.25 -0.35 13.26
N GLU A 145 10.84 0.46 14.25
CA GLU A 145 9.46 0.97 14.30
C GLU A 145 9.12 1.77 13.03
N PRO A 146 7.83 1.76 12.60
CA PRO A 146 7.36 2.60 11.52
C PRO A 146 7.74 4.07 11.71
N ASN A 147 8.27 4.67 10.65
CA ASN A 147 8.54 6.10 10.59
C ASN A 147 8.14 6.70 9.23
N TRP A 148 7.29 6.02 8.46
CA TRP A 148 6.69 6.57 7.24
C TRP A 148 5.63 7.61 7.61
N ASN A 149 5.27 8.46 6.65
CA ASN A 149 4.19 9.42 6.82
C ASN A 149 2.87 8.74 6.43
N GLY A 150 2.06 8.37 7.42
CA GLY A 150 0.71 7.83 7.20
C GLY A 150 -0.36 8.84 7.59
N ASP A 151 -1.43 8.99 6.82
CA ASP A 151 -2.61 9.74 7.28
C ASP A 151 -3.88 9.47 6.44
N TYR A 152 -5.05 9.81 6.99
CA TYR A 152 -6.36 9.66 6.32
C TYR A 152 -6.63 8.24 5.77
N ASN A 153 -5.98 7.23 6.33
CA ASN A 153 -6.26 5.83 6.04
C ASN A 153 -7.49 5.39 6.83
N VAL A 154 -8.14 4.32 6.37
CA VAL A 154 -9.25 3.69 7.06
C VAL A 154 -8.87 2.27 7.41
N PHE A 155 -8.74 2.00 8.70
CA PHE A 155 -8.47 0.68 9.25
C PHE A 155 -9.78 0.11 9.80
N VAL A 156 -10.28 -0.95 9.18
CA VAL A 156 -11.45 -1.69 9.64
C VAL A 156 -11.00 -3.02 10.21
N ARG A 157 -11.35 -3.27 11.47
CA ARG A 157 -11.02 -4.52 12.16
C ARG A 157 -11.70 -5.68 11.47
N ARG A 158 -10.89 -6.66 11.04
CA ARG A 158 -11.39 -7.88 10.35
C ARG A 158 -11.91 -8.94 11.31
N ASP A 159 -11.27 -9.09 12.47
CA ASP A 159 -11.62 -10.08 13.48
C ASP A 159 -11.16 -9.64 14.88
N ASP A 160 -11.58 -10.38 15.89
CA ASP A 160 -11.37 -10.18 17.32
C ASP A 160 -9.98 -10.61 17.81
N HIS A 161 -9.00 -10.76 16.92
CA HIS A 161 -7.64 -11.12 17.28
C HIS A 161 -6.96 -10.04 18.15
N PRO A 162 -6.18 -10.42 19.19
CA PRO A 162 -5.60 -9.48 20.15
C PRO A 162 -4.50 -8.56 19.57
N ALA A 163 -3.94 -8.91 18.41
CA ALA A 163 -2.94 -8.08 17.74
C ALA A 163 -3.49 -6.73 17.27
N TRP A 164 -4.81 -6.61 17.06
CA TRP A 164 -5.45 -5.34 16.74
C TRP A 164 -5.14 -4.29 17.80
N GLU A 165 -5.53 -4.55 19.06
CA GLU A 165 -5.33 -3.60 20.17
C GLU A 165 -3.85 -3.26 20.37
N THR A 166 -2.99 -4.28 20.30
CA THR A 166 -1.54 -4.10 20.50
C THR A 166 -0.94 -3.18 19.44
N THR A 167 -1.33 -3.35 18.17
CA THR A 167 -0.76 -2.57 17.06
C THR A 167 -1.44 -1.21 16.90
N LYS A 168 -2.71 -1.08 17.27
CA LYS A 168 -3.40 0.21 17.35
C LYS A 168 -2.79 1.11 18.44
N ALA A 169 -2.57 0.58 19.65
CA ALA A 169 -1.89 1.32 20.71
C ALA A 169 -0.46 1.74 20.31
N MET A 170 0.19 0.95 19.44
CA MET A 170 1.46 1.34 18.83
C MET A 170 1.29 2.48 17.80
N ALA A 171 0.23 2.48 17.00
CA ALA A 171 -0.05 3.59 16.09
C ALA A 171 -0.28 4.90 16.86
N GLU A 172 -1.04 4.86 17.96
CA GLU A 172 -1.39 6.02 18.79
C GLU A 172 -0.18 6.70 19.46
N ARG A 173 0.94 5.99 19.65
CA ARG A 173 2.20 6.55 20.19
C ARG A 173 3.12 7.12 19.10
N LEU A 174 2.84 6.86 17.83
CA LEU A 174 3.65 7.30 16.70
C LEU A 174 3.02 8.54 16.07
N PRO A 175 3.82 9.45 15.48
CA PRO A 175 3.32 10.71 14.91
C PRO A 175 2.74 10.51 13.50
N GLN A 176 1.99 9.42 13.29
CA GLN A 176 1.40 9.06 12.00
C GLN A 176 -0.06 8.65 12.22
N ASP A 177 -0.84 8.68 11.15
CA ASP A 177 -2.26 8.29 11.13
C ASP A 177 -3.16 9.16 12.04
N GLU A 178 -2.82 10.44 12.22
CA GLU A 178 -3.54 11.39 13.11
C GLU A 178 -5.03 11.56 12.73
N HIS A 179 -5.32 11.64 11.42
CA HIS A 179 -6.68 11.79 10.89
C HIS A 179 -7.26 10.48 10.34
N SER A 180 -6.52 9.37 10.49
CA SER A 180 -6.99 8.05 10.06
C SER A 180 -8.16 7.56 10.91
N ARG A 181 -9.05 6.77 10.30
CA ARG A 181 -10.20 6.17 10.99
C ARG A 181 -9.89 4.76 11.44
N TRP A 182 -10.27 4.44 12.67
CA TRP A 182 -10.13 3.12 13.29
C TRP A 182 -11.51 2.57 13.64
N ILE A 183 -11.94 1.53 12.93
CA ILE A 183 -13.28 0.96 13.07
C ILE A 183 -13.17 -0.40 13.77
N GLU A 184 -13.62 -0.46 15.02
CA GLU A 184 -13.49 -1.64 15.88
C GLU A 184 -14.60 -2.67 15.65
N ASP A 185 -15.84 -2.20 15.46
CA ASP A 185 -17.04 -3.03 15.28
C ASP A 185 -17.64 -2.80 13.89
N GLY A 186 -16.85 -3.09 12.85
CA GLY A 186 -17.23 -2.89 11.46
C GLY A 186 -17.65 -4.20 10.79
N GLY A 187 -18.82 -4.17 10.13
CA GLY A 187 -19.08 -5.12 9.06
C GLY A 187 -18.12 -4.92 7.87
N LEU A 188 -18.29 -5.71 6.82
CA LEU A 188 -17.50 -5.54 5.60
C LEU A 188 -17.69 -4.11 5.04
N PRO A 189 -16.60 -3.37 4.74
CA PRO A 189 -16.71 -2.01 4.21
C PRO A 189 -17.04 -1.97 2.71
N PHE A 190 -17.22 -3.14 2.09
CA PHE A 190 -17.49 -3.33 0.67
C PHE A 190 -18.57 -4.42 0.47
N ALA A 191 -19.03 -4.57 -0.77
CA ALA A 191 -20.24 -5.32 -1.11
C ALA A 191 -20.15 -6.82 -0.77
N SER A 192 -19.05 -7.51 -1.14
CA SER A 192 -18.88 -8.93 -0.84
C SER A 192 -17.43 -9.40 -0.97
N LEU A 193 -17.06 -10.47 -0.25
CA LEU A 193 -15.84 -11.24 -0.48
C LEU A 193 -16.09 -12.52 -1.29
N ASP A 194 -17.33 -12.97 -1.37
CA ASP A 194 -17.73 -14.17 -2.12
C ASP A 194 -19.15 -14.01 -2.69
N PRO A 195 -19.31 -13.74 -4.00
CA PRO A 195 -18.24 -13.47 -4.97
C PRO A 195 -17.49 -12.18 -4.63
N LEU A 196 -16.22 -12.07 -5.06
CA LEU A 196 -15.40 -10.90 -4.76
C LEU A 196 -15.97 -9.62 -5.39
N ASP A 197 -16.39 -8.68 -4.54
CA ASP A 197 -16.83 -7.34 -4.90
C ASP A 197 -16.40 -6.33 -3.85
N LEU A 198 -15.28 -5.65 -4.13
CA LEU A 198 -14.66 -4.66 -3.26
C LEU A 198 -15.24 -3.24 -3.45
N SER A 199 -16.35 -3.09 -4.17
CA SER A 199 -17.05 -1.79 -4.27
C SER A 199 -17.63 -1.37 -2.92
N LEU A 200 -17.54 -0.08 -2.59
CA LEU A 200 -17.99 0.43 -1.29
C LEU A 200 -19.51 0.32 -1.15
N ILE A 201 -19.96 -0.16 0.01
CA ILE A 201 -21.38 -0.09 0.41
C ILE A 201 -21.73 1.31 0.91
N GLU A 202 -23.03 1.61 0.97
CA GLU A 202 -23.52 2.91 1.42
C GLU A 202 -23.07 3.25 2.85
N GLN A 203 -23.01 2.28 3.75
CA GLN A 203 -22.59 2.48 5.14
C GLN A 203 -21.07 2.39 5.33
N SER A 204 -20.28 2.30 4.25
CA SER A 204 -18.84 2.09 4.35
C SER A 204 -18.15 3.23 5.10
N PRO A 205 -17.30 2.93 6.10
CA PRO A 205 -16.53 3.95 6.81
C PRO A 205 -15.48 4.63 5.93
N ALA A 206 -15.21 4.10 4.74
CA ALA A 206 -14.30 4.66 3.75
C ALA A 206 -14.87 5.90 3.04
N ARG A 207 -16.19 6.09 3.08
CA ARG A 207 -16.85 7.22 2.42
C ARG A 207 -16.43 8.55 3.04
N ALA A 208 -16.02 9.48 2.18
CA ALA A 208 -15.49 10.81 2.51
C ALA A 208 -14.47 10.77 3.67
N ALA A 209 -13.65 9.71 3.71
CA ALA A 209 -12.67 9.48 4.77
C ALA A 209 -11.27 9.98 4.41
N GLY A 210 -10.98 10.10 3.12
CA GLY A 210 -9.70 10.59 2.63
C GLY A 210 -9.56 12.11 2.73
N THR A 211 -8.42 12.59 2.25
CA THR A 211 -8.10 14.01 2.05
C THR A 211 -7.69 14.28 0.60
N ASN A 212 -7.76 15.54 0.16
CA ASN A 212 -7.20 15.95 -1.12
C ASN A 212 -5.66 15.92 -1.07
N LEU A 213 -5.05 14.96 -1.78
CA LEU A 213 -3.60 14.76 -1.77
C LEU A 213 -2.84 15.86 -2.53
N GLU A 214 -3.47 16.59 -3.45
CA GLU A 214 -2.85 17.77 -4.07
C GLU A 214 -2.60 18.86 -3.03
N THR A 215 -3.58 19.10 -2.14
CA THR A 215 -3.43 20.05 -1.03
C THR A 215 -2.32 19.61 -0.07
N VAL A 216 -2.24 18.30 0.24
CA VAL A 216 -1.23 17.76 1.17
C VAL A 216 0.19 17.87 0.60
N PHE A 217 0.38 17.53 -0.67
CA PHE A 217 1.72 17.44 -1.28
C PHE A 217 2.10 18.65 -2.14
N GLY A 218 1.20 19.61 -2.32
CA GLY A 218 1.39 20.76 -3.21
C GLY A 218 1.53 20.41 -4.69
N ARG A 219 1.13 19.19 -5.09
CA ARG A 219 1.17 18.69 -6.47
C ARG A 219 0.13 17.60 -6.70
N VAL A 220 -0.42 17.54 -7.91
CA VAL A 220 -1.30 16.44 -8.34
C VAL A 220 -0.48 15.14 -8.41
N LEU A 221 -0.87 14.13 -7.63
CA LEU A 221 -0.29 12.79 -7.74
C LEU A 221 -0.94 12.01 -8.91
N PRO A 222 -0.22 11.06 -9.55
CA PRO A 222 -0.76 10.28 -10.65
C PRO A 222 -2.08 9.56 -10.31
N GLY A 223 -3.00 9.52 -11.28
CA GLY A 223 -4.25 8.78 -11.13
C GLY A 223 -5.28 9.44 -10.21
N LEU A 224 -5.09 10.67 -9.78
CA LEU A 224 -6.12 11.45 -9.07
C LEU A 224 -6.99 12.28 -10.02
N ASP A 225 -7.10 11.87 -11.27
CA ASP A 225 -7.90 12.55 -12.28
C ASP A 225 -9.40 12.33 -12.04
N GLY A 226 -10.18 13.42 -12.06
CA GLY A 226 -11.65 13.36 -12.10
C GLY A 226 -12.37 13.75 -10.81
N ALA A 227 -13.69 13.97 -10.94
CA ALA A 227 -14.54 14.57 -9.90
C ALA A 227 -14.69 13.73 -8.60
N ALA A 228 -14.24 12.47 -8.60
CA ALA A 228 -14.22 11.65 -7.39
C ALA A 228 -13.08 12.05 -6.44
N TYR A 229 -11.99 12.57 -6.97
CA TYR A 229 -10.78 12.92 -6.23
C TYR A 229 -10.59 14.44 -6.06
N ASP A 230 -11.26 15.25 -6.89
CA ASP A 230 -11.32 16.72 -6.82
C ASP A 230 -12.25 17.23 -5.69
N ARG A 231 -12.36 16.48 -4.61
CA ARG A 231 -13.17 16.82 -3.43
C ARG A 231 -12.24 17.06 -2.28
N GLU A 232 -12.63 17.93 -1.35
CA GLU A 232 -11.89 18.12 -0.10
C GLU A 232 -11.73 16.79 0.66
N ARG A 233 -12.73 15.92 0.57
CA ARG A 233 -12.78 14.63 1.25
C ARG A 233 -13.18 13.50 0.28
N PRO A 234 -12.23 12.94 -0.49
CA PRO A 234 -12.49 11.78 -1.33
C PRO A 234 -12.78 10.54 -0.48
N ASP A 235 -13.30 9.48 -1.11
CA ASP A 235 -13.43 8.18 -0.44
C ASP A 235 -12.05 7.52 -0.31
N ALA A 236 -11.78 6.87 0.82
CA ALA A 236 -10.59 6.05 0.99
C ALA A 236 -10.74 4.71 0.26
N GLY A 237 -9.62 4.12 -0.16
CA GLY A 237 -9.59 2.89 -0.95
C GLY A 237 -9.57 3.11 -2.46
N ALA A 238 -9.54 2.01 -3.20
CA ALA A 238 -9.33 1.97 -4.64
C ALA A 238 -10.54 2.36 -5.48
N LEU A 239 -11.74 2.07 -4.98
CA LEU A 239 -13.01 2.32 -5.67
C LEU A 239 -13.81 3.36 -4.89
N PRO A 240 -13.99 4.58 -5.43
CA PRO A 240 -14.97 5.53 -4.92
C PRO A 240 -16.38 4.92 -4.84
N PHE A 241 -17.21 5.43 -3.93
CA PHE A 241 -18.58 4.96 -3.78
C PHE A 241 -19.37 5.13 -5.08
N GLY A 242 -20.08 4.07 -5.47
CA GLY A 242 -20.81 3.98 -6.74
C GLY A 242 -19.95 3.54 -7.93
N GLN A 243 -18.63 3.42 -7.78
CA GLN A 243 -17.78 2.79 -8.79
C GLN A 243 -17.84 1.26 -8.64
N PRO A 244 -18.24 0.51 -9.70
CA PRO A 244 -18.25 -0.94 -9.66
C PRO A 244 -16.83 -1.51 -9.72
N MET A 245 -16.68 -2.79 -9.39
CA MET A 245 -15.46 -3.53 -9.69
C MET A 245 -15.07 -3.39 -11.17
N PRO A 246 -13.80 -3.10 -11.48
CA PRO A 246 -13.34 -3.06 -12.86
C PRO A 246 -13.33 -4.46 -13.47
N THR A 247 -13.56 -4.56 -14.78
CA THR A 247 -13.33 -5.81 -15.52
C THR A 247 -11.81 -6.04 -15.67
N ILE A 248 -11.26 -6.97 -14.89
CA ILE A 248 -9.83 -7.32 -14.91
C ILE A 248 -9.66 -8.85 -15.09
N PRO A 249 -8.79 -9.30 -16.02
CA PRO A 249 -8.04 -8.48 -16.97
C PRO A 249 -8.99 -7.79 -17.96
N ARG A 250 -8.56 -6.64 -18.50
CA ARG A 250 -9.34 -5.93 -19.52
C ARG A 250 -9.57 -6.86 -20.73
N PRO A 251 -10.76 -6.84 -21.35
CA PRO A 251 -10.97 -7.50 -22.63
C PRO A 251 -9.91 -7.02 -23.64
N ARG A 252 -9.42 -7.95 -24.46
CA ARG A 252 -8.52 -7.63 -25.59
C ARG A 252 -9.26 -6.91 -26.70
#